data_AF-A0A1Q6V0S7-F1
#
_entry.id   AF-A0A1Q6V0S7-F1
#
_cell.length_a   1.000
_cell.length_b   1.000
_cell.length_c   1.000
_cell.angle_alpha   90.00
_cell.angle_beta   90.00
_cell.angle_gamma   90.00
#
_symmetry.space_group_name_H-M   'P 1'
#
loop_
_entity.id
_entity.type
_entity.pdbx_description
1 polymer ?
#
loop_
_entity_poly.entity_id
_entity_poly.type
_entity_poly.pdbx_seq_one_letter_code
_entity_poly.pdbx_strand_id
1 'polypeptide(L)'
;MAIRLNKLELENFKGIRNLLIEFGQETTIYGDNGVGKTTIVDAFTWLLWGKNSDGKTTFDLRPLDENNNPIHMVECSVTGELDKNGVVVKFKRISKEKWETKKGSPEPVL
;
A
#
# COMPACT_ATOMS: atom_id res chain seq x y z
N MET A 1 -27.26 3.90 -2.73
CA MET A 1 -26.24 3.64 -1.68
C MET A 1 -24.95 4.26 -2.17
N ALA A 2 -24.37 5.22 -1.44
CA ALA A 2 -23.14 5.89 -1.84
C ALA A 2 -22.01 5.50 -0.88
N ILE A 3 -20.85 5.17 -1.44
CA ILE A 3 -19.62 4.96 -0.70
C ILE A 3 -18.60 5.93 -1.27
N ARG A 4 -17.91 6.68 -0.41
CA ARG A 4 -16.86 7.63 -0.80
C ARG A 4 -15.57 7.27 -0.09
N LEU A 5 -14.45 7.38 -0.80
CA LEU A 5 -13.13 7.35 -0.21
C LEU A 5 -12.80 8.79 0.19
N ASN A 6 -12.60 9.05 1.48
CA ASN A 6 -12.23 10.38 1.99
C ASN A 6 -10.71 10.54 2.02
N LYS A 7 -10.00 9.47 2.38
CA LYS A 7 -8.56 9.51 2.65
C LYS A 7 -7.90 8.19 2.29
N LEU A 8 -6.69 8.26 1.74
CA LEU A 8 -5.81 7.11 1.53
C LEU A 8 -4.38 7.48 1.93
N GLU A 9 -3.78 6.66 2.79
CA GLU A 9 -2.44 6.84 3.33
C GLU A 9 -1.64 5.56 3.06
N LEU A 10 -0.46 5.72 2.46
CA LEU A 10 0.45 4.65 2.08
C LEU A 10 1.78 4.86 2.82
N GLU A 11 2.29 3.81 3.43
CA GLU A 11 3.62 3.74 4.03
C GLU A 11 4.36 2.56 3.40
N ASN A 12 5.49 2.87 2.76
CA ASN A 12 6.42 1.92 2.15
C ASN A 12 5.75 0.96 1.15
N PHE A 13 4.85 1.46 0.32
CA PHE A 13 4.03 0.64 -0.55
C PHE A 13 4.44 0.83 -2.02
N LYS A 14 4.95 -0.24 -2.65
CA LYS A 14 5.22 -0.36 -4.10
C LYS A 14 5.92 0.88 -4.70
N GLY A 15 7.09 1.19 -4.13
CA GLY A 15 7.97 2.31 -4.53
C GLY A 15 7.66 3.66 -3.87
N ILE A 16 6.55 3.78 -3.16
CA ILE A 16 6.17 4.99 -2.43
C ILE A 16 6.55 4.85 -0.97
N ARG A 17 7.46 5.70 -0.47
CA ARG A 17 7.85 5.71 0.95
C ARG A 17 6.72 6.20 1.85
N ASN A 18 6.16 7.36 1.54
CA ASN A 18 5.00 7.92 2.24
C ASN A 18 4.15 8.70 1.23
N LEU A 19 2.84 8.50 1.25
CA LEU A 19 1.91 9.29 0.47
C LEU A 19 0.59 9.42 1.23
N LEU A 20 0.08 10.65 1.30
CA LEU A 20 -1.24 10.94 1.82
C LEU A 20 -2.07 11.65 0.76
N ILE A 21 -3.28 11.14 0.53
CA ILE A 21 -4.25 11.72 -0.39
C ILE A 21 -5.55 11.95 0.38
N GLU A 22 -6.02 13.20 0.36
CA GLU A 22 -7.35 13.59 0.82
C GLU A 22 -8.22 13.82 -0.42
N PHE A 23 -9.27 13.01 -0.56
CA PHE A 23 -10.11 12.98 -1.74
C PHE A 23 -11.26 13.97 -1.58
N GLY A 24 -11.46 14.80 -2.61
CA GLY A 24 -12.62 15.67 -2.73
C GLY A 24 -13.81 14.96 -3.40
N GLN A 25 -14.80 15.76 -3.81
CA GLN A 25 -15.92 15.26 -4.61
C GLN A 25 -15.46 14.65 -5.94
N GLU A 26 -14.45 15.26 -6.55
CA GLU A 26 -13.70 14.74 -7.68
C GLU A 26 -12.21 14.95 -7.39
N THR A 27 -11.37 14.00 -7.78
CA THR A 27 -9.91 14.09 -7.58
C THR A 27 -9.23 13.45 -8.78
N THR A 28 -8.43 14.23 -9.49
CA THR A 28 -7.70 13.78 -10.68
C THR A 28 -6.23 13.60 -10.33
N ILE A 29 -5.69 12.41 -10.59
CA ILE A 29 -4.28 12.07 -10.35
C ILE A 29 -3.60 11.90 -11.71
N TYR A 30 -2.62 12.76 -12.00
CA TYR A 30 -1.88 12.79 -13.27
C TYR A 30 -0.36 12.81 -13.03
N GLY A 31 0.41 12.53 -14.08
CA GLY A 31 1.86 12.41 -14.04
C GLY A 31 2.36 11.46 -15.14
N ASP A 32 3.67 11.31 -15.28
CA ASP A 32 4.28 10.46 -16.31
C ASP A 32 4.08 8.95 -16.05
N ASN A 33 4.31 8.13 -17.06
CA ASN A 33 4.28 6.67 -16.88
C ASN A 33 5.40 6.25 -15.91
N GLY A 34 5.09 5.34 -14.99
CA GLY A 34 6.04 4.83 -13.99
C GLY A 34 6.13 5.63 -12.69
N VAL A 35 5.49 6.80 -12.57
CA VAL A 35 5.62 7.68 -11.38
C VAL A 35 4.72 7.32 -10.20
N GLY A 36 4.11 6.12 -10.19
CA GLY A 36 3.30 5.65 -9.05
C GLY A 36 1.79 5.88 -9.13
N LYS A 37 1.24 6.36 -10.27
CA LYS A 37 -0.23 6.48 -10.45
C LYS A 37 -0.96 5.16 -10.23
N THR A 38 -0.48 4.07 -10.85
CA THR A 38 -1.03 2.72 -10.67
C THR A 38 -0.86 2.22 -9.23
N THR A 39 0.20 2.63 -8.54
CA THR A 39 0.43 2.28 -7.13
C THR A 39 -0.70 2.74 -6.22
N ILE A 40 -1.30 3.90 -6.49
CA ILE A 40 -2.43 4.43 -5.71
C ILE A 40 -3.67 3.53 -5.87
N VAL A 41 -3.94 3.08 -7.11
CA VAL A 41 -5.05 2.15 -7.40
C VAL A 41 -4.80 0.78 -6.75
N ASP A 42 -3.56 0.29 -6.82
CA ASP A 42 -3.15 -0.95 -6.16
C ASP A 42 -3.29 -0.87 -4.64
N ALA A 43 -2.93 0.26 -4.03
CA ALA A 43 -3.04 0.44 -2.58
C ALA A 43 -4.49 0.35 -2.11
N PHE A 44 -5.42 1.03 -2.81
CA PHE A 44 -6.84 0.93 -2.51
C PHE A 44 -7.38 -0.50 -2.69
N THR A 45 -7.01 -1.16 -3.79
CA THR A 45 -7.43 -2.55 -4.07
C THR A 45 -6.87 -3.52 -3.03
N TRP A 46 -5.63 -3.32 -2.62
CA TRP A 46 -4.95 -4.14 -1.64
C TRP A 46 -5.53 -3.94 -0.24
N LEU A 47 -5.86 -2.70 0.14
CA LEU A 47 -6.51 -2.39 1.40
C LEU A 47 -7.79 -3.23 1.59
N LEU A 48 -8.67 -3.24 0.59
CA LEU A 48 -9.97 -3.88 0.69
C LEU A 48 -9.93 -5.39 0.42
N TRP A 49 -9.16 -5.84 -0.58
CA TRP A 49 -9.24 -7.21 -1.09
C TRP A 49 -7.92 -7.98 -1.03
N GLY A 50 -6.80 -7.33 -0.75
CA GLY A 50 -5.49 -7.98 -0.66
C GLY A 50 -4.95 -8.38 -2.01
N LYS A 51 -5.40 -7.68 -3.06
CA LYS A 51 -5.02 -7.89 -4.46
C LYS A 51 -4.54 -6.57 -5.05
N ASN A 52 -3.72 -6.63 -6.08
CA ASN A 52 -3.42 -5.47 -6.92
C ASN A 52 -4.58 -5.20 -7.91
N SER A 53 -4.50 -4.14 -8.70
CA SER A 53 -5.50 -3.74 -9.70
C SER A 53 -5.71 -4.77 -10.80
N ASP A 54 -4.74 -5.66 -11.04
CA ASP A 54 -4.84 -6.78 -11.99
C ASP A 54 -5.47 -8.03 -11.35
N GLY A 55 -5.88 -7.97 -10.08
CA GLY A 55 -6.48 -9.09 -9.35
C GLY A 55 -5.48 -10.12 -8.80
N LYS A 56 -4.17 -9.88 -8.89
CA LYS A 56 -3.13 -10.76 -8.36
C LYS A 56 -3.02 -10.63 -6.85
N THR A 57 -2.94 -11.76 -6.15
CA THR A 57 -2.70 -11.85 -4.70
C THR A 57 -1.21 -11.90 -4.36
N THR A 58 -0.38 -12.39 -5.28
CA THR A 58 1.07 -12.50 -5.12
C THR A 58 1.72 -11.41 -5.96
N PHE A 59 2.12 -10.33 -5.30
CA PHE A 59 2.84 -9.22 -5.94
C PHE A 59 3.79 -8.57 -4.94
N ASP A 60 4.86 -7.98 -5.45
CA ASP A 60 5.84 -7.29 -4.62
C ASP A 60 5.25 -5.99 -4.08
N LEU A 61 5.00 -6.00 -2.78
CA LEU A 61 4.58 -4.82 -1.99
C LEU A 61 5.77 -3.94 -1.64
N ARG A 62 6.98 -4.50 -1.69
CA ARG A 62 8.20 -3.88 -1.17
C ARG A 62 8.52 -2.60 -1.94
N PRO A 63 8.91 -1.52 -1.25
CA PRO A 63 9.49 -0.38 -1.92
C PRO A 63 10.87 -0.76 -2.47
N LEU A 64 11.26 -0.11 -3.57
CA LEU A 64 12.60 -0.22 -4.11
C LEU A 64 13.47 0.93 -3.58
N ASP A 65 14.75 0.67 -3.38
CA ASP A 65 15.75 1.70 -3.11
C ASP A 65 16.12 2.47 -4.39
N GLU A 66 17.03 3.44 -4.28
CA GLU A 66 17.50 4.27 -5.40
C GLU A 66 18.22 3.45 -6.51
N ASN A 67 18.58 2.20 -6.21
CA ASN A 67 19.26 1.26 -7.11
C ASN A 67 18.31 0.17 -7.65
N ASN A 68 16.98 0.32 -7.47
CA ASN A 68 15.97 -0.69 -7.81
C ASN A 68 16.06 -2.02 -7.01
N ASN A 69 16.71 -2.03 -5.85
CA ASN A 69 16.72 -3.19 -4.97
C ASN A 69 15.55 -3.12 -3.97
N PRO A 70 14.89 -4.24 -3.64
CA PRO A 70 13.87 -4.27 -2.59
C PRO A 70 14.44 -3.82 -1.25
N ILE A 71 13.80 -2.87 -0.58
CA ILE A 71 14.18 -2.49 0.78
C ILE A 71 13.65 -3.57 1.73
N HIS A 72 14.57 -4.25 2.40
CA HIS A 72 14.28 -5.25 3.43
C HIS A 72 13.98 -4.57 4.78
N MET A 73 13.27 -5.28 5.66
CA MET A 73 12.93 -4.83 7.02
C MET A 73 11.90 -3.70 7.10
N VAL A 74 11.03 -3.60 6.10
CA VAL A 74 10.07 -2.50 6.02
C VAL A 74 8.63 -2.99 6.16
N GLU A 75 7.93 -2.49 7.19
CA GLU A 75 6.48 -2.65 7.31
C GLU A 75 5.78 -1.86 6.21
N CYS A 76 4.99 -2.55 5.39
CA CYS A 76 4.16 -1.92 4.36
C CYS A 76 2.74 -1.75 4.92
N SER A 77 2.22 -0.53 4.84
CA SER A 77 0.97 -0.16 5.50
C SER A 77 0.12 0.67 4.52
N VAL A 78 -1.16 0.32 4.41
CA VAL A 78 -2.15 1.14 3.70
C VAL A 78 -3.33 1.36 4.63
N THR A 79 -3.74 2.61 4.76
CA THR A 79 -4.87 3.03 5.57
C THR A 79 -5.84 3.81 4.69
N GLY A 80 -7.13 3.51 4.77
CA GLY A 80 -8.17 4.21 4.02
C GLY A 80 -9.36 4.56 4.89
N GLU A 81 -9.93 5.73 4.65
CA GLU A 81 -11.14 6.22 5.29
C GLU A 81 -12.27 6.24 4.27
N LEU A 82 -13.33 5.46 4.52
CA LEU A 82 -14.51 5.42 3.66
C LEU A 82 -15.73 5.97 4.40
N ASP A 83 -16.46 6.88 3.75
CA ASP A 83 -17.79 7.31 4.17
C ASP A 83 -18.84 6.42 3.51
N LYS A 84 -19.70 5.83 4.33
CA LYS A 84 -20.91 5.13 3.90
C LYS A 84 -22.13 5.81 4.54
N ASN A 85 -22.81 6.63 3.75
CA ASN A 85 -24.02 7.37 4.14
C ASN A 85 -23.82 8.23 5.42
N GLY A 86 -22.70 8.93 5.54
CA GLY A 86 -22.34 9.77 6.68
C GLY A 86 -21.67 9.01 7.84
N VAL A 87 -21.56 7.68 7.73
CA VAL A 87 -20.79 6.87 8.69
C VAL A 87 -19.38 6.66 8.14
N VAL A 88 -18.41 7.26 8.81
CA VAL A 88 -17.00 7.13 8.47
C VAL A 88 -16.42 5.86 9.08
N VAL A 89 -15.78 5.04 8.25
CA VAL A 89 -15.12 3.79 8.63
C VAL A 89 -13.68 3.81 8.17
N LYS A 90 -12.76 3.51 9.09
CA LYS A 90 -11.33 3.44 8.83
C LYS A 90 -10.88 1.98 8.70
N PHE A 91 -10.16 1.68 7.62
CA PHE A 91 -9.53 0.40 7.36
C PHE A 91 -8.02 0.58 7.38
N LYS A 92 -7.30 -0.40 7.93
CA LYS A 92 -5.83 -0.48 7.83
C LYS A 92 -5.43 -1.91 7.48
N ARG A 93 -4.52 -2.04 6.53
CA ARG A 93 -3.88 -3.31 6.18
C ARG A 93 -2.38 -3.15 6.30
N ILE A 94 -1.76 -4.13 6.95
CA ILE A 94 -0.32 -4.16 7.22
C ILE A 94 0.25 -5.46 6.68
N SER A 95 1.35 -5.37 5.95
CA SER A 95 2.19 -6.50 5.56
C SER A 95 3.51 -6.43 6.32
N LYS A 96 3.87 -7.53 6.97
CA LYS A 96 5.16 -7.71 7.65
C LYS A 96 5.90 -8.82 6.94
N GLU A 97 7.18 -8.61 6.65
CA GLU A 97 8.06 -9.72 6.26
C GLU A 97 8.06 -10.76 7.39
N LYS A 98 7.80 -12.03 7.06
CA LYS A 98 7.93 -13.13 8.00
C LYS A 98 9.40 -13.51 8.06
N TRP A 99 10.02 -13.27 9.21
CA TRP A 99 11.36 -13.73 9.52
C TRP A 99 11.30 -15.20 9.94
N GLU A 100 11.98 -16.09 9.21
CA GLU A 100 12.29 -17.42 9.71
C GLU A 100 13.75 -17.44 10.17
N THR A 101 13.96 -17.47 11.48
CA THR A 101 15.29 -17.73 12.04
C THR A 101 15.64 -19.20 11.82
N LYS A 102 16.69 -19.49 11.05
CA LYS A 102 17.29 -20.83 11.08
C LYS A 102 17.77 -21.11 12.51
N LYS A 103 17.26 -22.19 13.10
CA LYS A 103 17.65 -22.68 14.44
C LYS A 103 19.18 -22.77 14.52
N GLY A 104 19.83 -21.85 15.25
CA GLY A 104 21.27 -21.91 15.54
C GLY A 104 22.17 -20.79 15.02
N SER A 105 21.66 -19.72 14.43
CA SER A 105 22.48 -18.54 14.06
C SER A 105 21.92 -17.26 14.68
N PRO A 106 22.75 -16.42 15.34
CA PRO A 106 22.30 -15.17 15.97
C PRO A 106 22.00 -14.04 14.97
N GLU A 107 22.19 -14.25 13.68
CA GLU A 107 21.94 -13.24 12.65
C GLU A 107 20.79 -13.66 11.72
N PRO A 108 19.85 -12.75 11.42
CA PRO A 108 18.82 -13.00 10.42
C PRO A 108 19.46 -13.16 9.05
N VAL A 109 19.22 -14.29 8.40
CA VAL A 109 19.69 -14.56 7.03
C VAL A 109 18.63 -14.01 6.07
N LEU A 110 19.05 -13.10 5.17
CA LEU A 110 18.24 -12.58 4.06
C LEU A 110 17.94 -13.68 3.02
#